data_AF-A0A830CFC8-F1
#
_entry.id   AF-A0A830CFC8-F1
#
_cell.length_a   1.000
_cell.length_b   1.000
_cell.length_c   1.000
_cell.angle_alpha   90.00
_cell.angle_beta   90.00
_cell.angle_gamma   90.00
#
_symmetry.space_group_name_H-M   'P 1'
#
loop_
_entity.id
_entity.type
_entity.pdbx_description
1 polymer ?
#
loop_
_entity_poly.entity_id
_entity_poly.type
_entity_poly.pdbx_seq_one_letter_code
_entity_poly.pdbx_strand_id
1 'polypeptide(L)'
;MFQKFAIAFKAKTYELFAEDYSAIAAADSDCDVTLLLDSAEEFIPDQKVVVIKPDSVPGPDNSGTDLIRALIPSLFATISSFEASYLQFQAAHVPEIDQNALELADKLIVSILQKLTEMKSLYRDSKKRGLGSNCGFDFPAGSFLEFQVQENQSKLRVLETIVNSLQSQMDVKDDEASDLRRKLDKIRVSNGDLSLKLAVKKGNTGFEVLLTIRVFEAMLGDSIKSLRCFVKLLIDLMQRAGWDLEQAASSVYSGLDYSKKGHFRYAFLSYACLGMFHNFDKNDFGLCDGEIIFNGKNGTIDSEPNGYLRQLIEHVAISPMEILSKNPKCEFSRFCERKYEQLIHPTMESSIFSNLDKKEKVLDSWKSLTVFYESFVRMASSIWLLHKLAYSFNPAVEIFQVEKGVEFSMVYMEDILRKCGLPRNSRPRVGFTVVPGFKVGRTVIQSQVYLVDSKHADK
;
A
#
# COMPACT_ATOMS: atom_id res chain seq x y z
N MET A 1 31.70 -1.91 -21.77
CA MET A 1 30.71 -2.82 -22.39
C MET A 1 29.39 -2.88 -21.60
N PHE A 2 28.95 -1.77 -20.99
CA PHE A 2 27.69 -1.69 -20.23
C PHE A 2 26.87 -0.42 -20.53
N GLN A 3 27.14 0.22 -21.68
CA GLN A 3 26.40 1.40 -22.16
C GLN A 3 25.67 1.13 -23.48
N LYS A 4 25.70 -0.13 -23.96
CA LYS A 4 25.02 -0.60 -25.18
C LYS A 4 23.81 -1.51 -24.92
N PHE A 5 23.41 -1.71 -23.65
CA PHE A 5 22.21 -2.48 -23.29
C PHE A 5 20.97 -1.61 -23.02
N ALA A 6 21.14 -0.30 -22.83
CA ALA A 6 20.05 0.64 -22.53
C ALA A 6 19.33 1.23 -23.77
N ILE A 7 19.69 0.79 -25.00
CA ILE A 7 19.15 1.35 -26.25
C ILE A 7 18.27 0.34 -27.02
N ALA A 8 17.99 -0.85 -26.47
CA ALA A 8 17.33 -1.94 -27.20
C ALA A 8 15.85 -2.23 -26.85
N PHE A 9 15.14 -1.37 -26.10
CA PHE A 9 13.69 -1.51 -25.89
C PHE A 9 12.90 -0.23 -26.23
N LYS A 10 13.26 0.41 -27.35
CA LYS A 10 12.40 1.39 -28.01
C LYS A 10 11.64 0.71 -29.16
N ALA A 11 10.60 -0.04 -28.82
CA ALA A 11 9.67 -0.61 -29.81
C ALA A 11 8.23 -0.18 -29.50
N LYS A 12 7.79 0.82 -30.28
CA LYS A 12 6.40 1.17 -30.63
C LYS A 12 5.32 0.86 -29.58
N THR A 13 5.19 1.77 -28.61
CA THR A 13 3.87 2.11 -28.06
C THR A 13 3.11 2.90 -29.13
N TYR A 14 2.10 2.28 -29.74
CA TYR A 14 1.10 3.03 -30.48
C TYR A 14 0.27 3.85 -29.48
N GLU A 15 0.21 5.15 -29.70
CA GLU A 15 -0.60 6.11 -28.98
C GLU A 15 -2.09 5.72 -29.09
N LEU A 16 -2.62 5.06 -28.05
CA LEU A 16 -3.98 4.52 -28.08
C LEU A 16 -5.08 5.54 -27.72
N PHE A 17 -4.73 6.77 -27.33
CA PHE A 17 -5.68 7.82 -26.92
C PHE A 17 -5.19 9.26 -27.21
N ALA A 18 -4.25 9.47 -28.13
CA ALA A 18 -3.82 10.81 -28.50
C ALA A 18 -4.67 11.35 -29.66
N GLU A 19 -5.95 11.57 -29.42
CA GLU A 19 -6.76 12.52 -30.19
C GLU A 19 -7.98 12.88 -29.32
N ASP A 20 -8.03 14.14 -28.89
CA ASP A 20 -9.18 14.90 -28.36
C ASP A 20 -9.41 15.07 -26.85
N TYR A 21 -8.37 15.09 -25.99
CA TYR A 21 -8.49 15.70 -24.65
C TYR A 21 -7.20 16.43 -24.21
N SER A 22 -6.77 17.43 -24.99
CA SER A 22 -5.70 18.36 -24.60
C SER A 22 -6.26 19.62 -23.93
N ALA A 23 -6.92 19.48 -22.80
CA ALA A 23 -7.07 20.55 -21.81
C ALA A 23 -7.62 19.97 -20.50
N ILE A 24 -6.97 20.27 -19.38
CA ILE A 24 -7.33 19.92 -18.00
C ILE A 24 -6.80 18.54 -17.55
N ALA A 25 -5.50 18.45 -17.30
CA ALA A 25 -4.89 17.67 -16.21
C ALA A 25 -3.38 17.93 -16.20
N ALA A 26 -2.98 19.13 -15.79
CA ALA A 26 -1.62 19.41 -15.35
C ALA A 26 -1.69 19.74 -13.86
N ALA A 27 -1.44 18.75 -13.01
CA ALA A 27 -0.94 18.89 -11.64
C ALA A 27 -0.82 17.50 -10.99
N ASP A 28 0.42 17.18 -10.60
CA ASP A 28 0.86 16.26 -9.55
C ASP A 28 0.24 14.87 -9.38
N SER A 29 1.06 13.86 -9.64
CA SER A 29 1.13 12.65 -8.82
C SER A 29 2.50 12.00 -9.04
N ASP A 30 3.52 12.55 -8.39
CA ASP A 30 4.73 11.79 -8.06
C ASP A 30 4.34 10.69 -7.07
N CYS A 31 4.26 9.45 -7.55
CA CYS A 31 4.14 8.28 -6.70
C CYS A 31 5.56 7.75 -6.45
N ASP A 32 6.13 8.15 -5.32
CA ASP A 32 7.46 7.76 -4.86
C ASP A 32 7.55 6.24 -4.66
N VAL A 33 8.30 5.59 -5.55
CA VAL A 33 8.70 4.18 -5.47
C VAL A 33 9.98 4.10 -4.64
N THR A 34 9.88 4.27 -3.33
CA THR A 34 10.97 3.96 -2.38
C THR A 34 10.44 3.53 -1.02
N LEU A 35 9.88 2.32 -0.92
CA LEU A 35 9.76 1.59 0.34
C LEU A 35 10.08 0.11 0.09
N LEU A 36 11.37 -0.17 -0.08
CA LEU A 36 11.93 -1.53 -0.08
C LEU A 36 13.22 -1.53 0.73
N LEU A 37 13.11 -1.36 2.04
CA LEU A 37 14.08 -1.83 3.02
C LEU A 37 13.33 -2.10 4.32
N ASP A 38 12.67 -3.26 4.38
CA ASP A 38 12.33 -3.88 5.65
C ASP A 38 12.91 -5.30 5.60
N SER A 39 14.16 -5.41 6.03
CA SER A 39 14.84 -6.69 6.21
C SER A 39 14.30 -7.29 7.49
N ALA A 40 13.50 -8.35 7.36
CA ALA A 40 13.16 -9.22 8.46
C ALA A 40 14.46 -9.82 9.03
N GLU A 41 14.87 -9.38 10.22
CA GLU A 41 15.86 -10.07 11.03
C GLU A 41 15.23 -11.36 11.56
N GLU A 42 15.59 -12.49 10.95
CA GLU A 42 15.32 -13.82 11.52
C GLU A 42 16.10 -13.98 12.82
N PHE A 43 15.38 -13.92 13.94
CA PHE A 43 15.83 -14.32 15.25
C PHE A 43 16.06 -15.84 15.24
N ILE A 44 17.32 -16.28 15.35
CA ILE A 44 17.66 -17.70 15.54
C ILE A 44 17.84 -17.93 17.05
N PRO A 45 16.88 -18.56 17.76
CA PRO A 45 17.12 -18.99 19.13
C PRO A 45 17.99 -20.27 19.15
N ASP A 46 18.72 -20.49 20.24
CA ASP A 46 19.45 -21.72 20.59
C ASP A 46 20.88 -21.93 20.06
N GLN A 47 21.73 -20.90 20.09
CA GLN A 47 23.17 -21.12 19.99
C GLN A 47 23.74 -21.63 21.33
N LYS A 48 23.78 -22.95 21.52
CA LYS A 48 24.52 -23.58 22.63
C LYS A 48 26.02 -23.36 22.45
N VAL A 49 26.62 -22.55 23.32
CA VAL A 49 28.08 -22.37 23.40
C VAL A 49 28.70 -23.66 23.97
N VAL A 50 29.24 -24.50 23.08
CA VAL A 50 30.05 -25.65 23.48
C VAL A 50 31.44 -25.13 23.84
N VAL A 51 31.79 -25.20 25.13
CA VAL A 51 33.15 -24.90 25.60
C VAL A 51 34.06 -26.05 25.16
N ILE A 52 34.74 -25.88 24.02
CA ILE A 52 35.84 -26.76 23.62
C ILE A 52 37.06 -26.35 24.44
N LYS A 53 37.52 -27.24 25.33
CA LYS A 53 38.83 -27.12 25.98
C LYS A 53 39.92 -27.23 24.89
N PRO A 54 40.81 -26.25 24.72
CA PRO A 54 41.94 -26.41 23.79
C PRO A 54 43.00 -27.34 24.39
N ASP A 55 43.49 -28.26 23.56
CA ASP A 55 44.57 -29.20 23.85
C ASP A 55 45.89 -28.50 24.20
N SER A 56 46.69 -29.22 24.99
CA SER A 56 48.00 -28.84 25.54
C SER A 56 48.99 -28.28 24.51
N VAL A 57 49.64 -27.16 24.85
CA VAL A 57 50.73 -26.55 24.05
C VAL A 57 52.04 -27.33 24.25
N PRO A 58 52.85 -27.57 23.19
CA PRO A 58 54.14 -28.24 23.31
C PRO A 58 55.28 -27.27 23.66
N GLY A 59 56.17 -27.71 24.56
CA GLY A 59 57.63 -27.42 24.63
C GLY A 59 58.12 -25.97 24.87
N PRO A 60 59.07 -25.75 25.82
CA PRO A 60 59.62 -24.43 26.09
C PRO A 60 60.75 -24.10 25.11
N ASP A 61 60.69 -22.99 24.39
CA ASP A 61 61.87 -22.37 23.79
C ASP A 61 61.65 -20.86 23.56
N ASN A 62 62.60 -20.06 24.05
CA ASN A 62 62.74 -18.60 23.97
C ASN A 62 61.85 -17.73 24.90
N SER A 63 62.35 -17.51 26.12
CA SER A 63 61.75 -16.67 27.19
C SER A 63 61.42 -15.23 26.79
N GLY A 64 62.10 -14.68 25.77
CA GLY A 64 61.82 -13.33 25.25
C GLY A 64 60.52 -13.22 24.43
N THR A 65 60.16 -14.28 23.70
CA THR A 65 58.92 -14.32 22.90
C THR A 65 57.69 -14.63 23.75
N ASP A 66 57.86 -15.38 24.85
CA ASP A 66 56.76 -15.73 25.76
C ASP A 66 56.24 -14.52 26.55
N LEU A 67 57.15 -13.62 26.95
CA LEU A 67 56.79 -12.39 27.67
C LEU A 67 55.95 -11.45 26.79
N ILE A 68 56.31 -11.29 25.51
CA ILE A 68 55.51 -10.49 24.56
C ILE A 68 54.17 -11.18 24.26
N ARG A 69 54.15 -12.51 24.19
CA ARG A 69 52.93 -13.30 23.94
C ARG A 69 51.89 -13.17 25.05
N ALA A 70 52.29 -12.95 26.30
CA ALA A 70 51.38 -12.72 27.43
C ALA A 70 51.05 -11.24 27.67
N LEU A 71 51.99 -10.32 27.39
CA LEU A 71 51.82 -8.89 27.63
C LEU A 71 50.79 -8.24 26.70
N ILE A 72 50.75 -8.66 25.42
CA ILE A 72 49.79 -8.11 24.43
C ILE A 72 48.33 -8.43 24.80
N PRO A 73 47.93 -9.70 25.07
CA PRO A 73 46.57 -10.02 25.50
C PRO A 73 46.18 -9.34 26.81
N SER A 74 47.10 -9.27 27.77
CA SER A 74 46.88 -8.57 29.04
C SER A 74 46.61 -7.07 28.81
N LEU A 75 47.28 -6.46 27.83
CA LEU A 75 47.06 -5.07 27.46
C LEU A 75 45.67 -4.87 26.83
N PHE A 76 45.26 -5.74 25.90
CA PHE A 76 43.92 -5.68 25.31
C PHE A 76 42.82 -5.91 26.34
N ALA A 77 43.01 -6.86 27.27
CA ALA A 77 42.07 -7.11 28.36
C ALA A 77 41.95 -5.91 29.31
N THR A 78 43.07 -5.27 29.66
CA THR A 78 43.07 -4.08 30.53
C THR A 78 42.47 -2.86 29.85
N ILE A 79 42.75 -2.63 28.57
CA ILE A 79 42.11 -1.56 27.78
C ILE A 79 40.61 -1.82 27.63
N SER A 80 40.19 -3.05 27.34
CA SER A 80 38.76 -3.40 27.23
C SER A 80 38.04 -3.25 28.57
N SER A 81 38.72 -3.55 29.69
CA SER A 81 38.17 -3.29 31.03
C SER A 81 38.07 -1.79 31.32
N PHE A 82 39.01 -0.98 30.84
CA PHE A 82 38.95 0.48 30.95
C PHE A 82 37.74 1.02 30.19
N GLU A 83 37.52 0.57 28.95
CA GLU A 83 36.37 0.96 28.13
C GLU A 83 35.04 0.62 28.81
N ALA A 84 34.92 -0.60 29.37
CA ALA A 84 33.73 -1.01 30.12
C ALA A 84 33.47 -0.12 31.35
N SER A 85 34.49 0.15 32.16
CA SER A 85 34.35 1.02 33.34
C SER A 85 34.09 2.48 32.97
N TYR A 86 34.63 2.95 31.84
CA TYR A 86 34.37 4.30 31.33
C TYR A 86 32.94 4.46 30.82
N LEU A 87 32.38 3.46 30.14
CA LEU A 87 30.97 3.49 29.75
C LEU A 87 30.03 3.41 30.96
N GLN A 88 30.37 2.65 31.99
CA GLN A 88 29.63 2.66 33.25
C GLN A 88 29.66 4.04 33.92
N PHE A 89 30.82 4.71 33.90
CA PHE A 89 30.95 6.09 34.37
C PHE A 89 30.05 7.05 33.57
N GLN A 90 30.00 6.92 32.24
CA GLN A 90 29.10 7.72 31.40
C GLN A 90 27.62 7.41 31.64
N ALA A 91 27.26 6.13 31.81
CA ALA A 91 25.90 5.72 32.11
C ALA A 91 25.40 6.25 33.46
N ALA A 92 26.27 6.34 34.47
CA ALA A 92 25.94 6.91 35.77
C ALA A 92 25.64 8.43 35.73
N HIS A 93 25.93 9.12 34.61
CA HIS A 93 25.65 10.55 34.45
C HIS A 93 24.26 10.87 33.88
N VAL A 94 23.53 9.89 33.30
CA VAL A 94 22.29 10.14 32.55
C VAL A 94 21.26 9.03 32.85
N PRO A 95 20.01 9.33 33.24
CA PRO A 95 19.36 10.66 33.36
C PRO A 95 19.50 11.31 34.75
N GLU A 96 19.60 10.51 35.81
CA GLU A 96 19.86 10.95 37.20
C GLU A 96 21.27 10.49 37.62
N ILE A 97 21.97 11.32 38.39
CA ILE A 97 23.35 11.05 38.78
C ILE A 97 23.36 9.98 39.89
N ASP A 98 23.77 8.76 39.55
CA ASP A 98 24.05 7.72 40.56
C ASP A 98 25.45 7.95 41.13
N GLN A 99 25.49 8.69 42.24
CA GLN A 99 26.73 9.05 42.95
C GLN A 99 27.55 7.81 43.36
N ASN A 100 26.89 6.71 43.72
CA ASN A 100 27.58 5.50 44.18
C ASN A 100 28.21 4.74 43.00
N ALA A 101 27.47 4.60 41.90
CA ALA A 101 28.00 4.00 40.68
C ALA A 101 29.16 4.82 40.09
N LEU A 102 29.06 6.15 40.17
CA LEU A 102 30.10 7.08 39.72
C LEU A 102 31.41 6.90 40.52
N GLU A 103 31.33 6.88 41.84
CA GLU A 103 32.50 6.70 42.70
C GLU A 103 33.14 5.32 42.54
N LEU A 104 32.34 4.27 42.31
CA LEU A 104 32.86 2.93 42.03
C LEU A 104 33.54 2.86 40.66
N ALA A 105 32.93 3.42 39.62
CA ALA A 105 33.51 3.45 38.28
C ALA A 105 34.81 4.26 38.25
N ASP A 106 34.87 5.41 38.94
CA ASP A 106 36.08 6.23 39.07
C ASP A 106 37.22 5.46 39.75
N LYS A 107 36.95 4.83 40.91
CA LYS A 107 37.94 3.98 41.60
C LYS A 107 38.46 2.85 40.71
N LEU A 108 37.58 2.22 39.94
CA LEU A 108 37.96 1.16 39.00
C LEU A 108 38.83 1.70 37.85
N ILE A 109 38.47 2.83 37.26
CA ILE A 109 39.25 3.50 36.20
C ILE A 109 40.65 3.82 36.71
N VAL A 110 40.77 4.42 37.90
CA VAL A 110 42.06 4.75 38.52
C VAL A 110 42.91 3.49 38.75
N SER A 111 42.31 2.41 39.25
CA SER A 111 43.00 1.12 39.42
C SER A 111 43.49 0.53 38.09
N ILE A 112 42.69 0.60 37.03
CA ILE A 112 43.08 0.12 35.70
C ILE A 112 44.24 0.95 35.12
N LEU A 113 44.21 2.28 35.30
CA LEU A 113 45.30 3.17 34.88
C LEU A 113 46.62 2.88 35.64
N GLN A 114 46.53 2.55 36.93
CA GLN A 114 47.69 2.10 37.71
C GLN A 114 48.26 0.80 37.13
N LYS A 115 47.41 -0.19 36.85
CA LYS A 115 47.81 -1.47 36.23
C LYS A 115 48.46 -1.27 34.85
N LEU A 116 47.92 -0.38 34.02
CA LEU A 116 48.53 -0.03 32.72
C LEU A 116 49.92 0.63 32.90
N THR A 117 50.08 1.43 33.95
CA THR A 117 51.36 2.08 34.28
C THR A 117 52.41 1.06 34.73
N GLU A 118 52.01 0.07 35.53
CA GLU A 118 52.86 -1.06 35.93
C GLU A 118 53.30 -1.91 34.73
N MET A 119 52.37 -2.23 33.83
CA MET A 119 52.69 -2.94 32.59
C MET A 119 53.68 -2.16 31.71
N LYS A 120 53.54 -0.83 31.64
CA LYS A 120 54.46 0.06 30.93
C LYS A 120 55.85 0.09 31.58
N SER A 121 55.96 0.10 32.91
CA SER A 121 57.27 0.02 33.58
C SER A 121 57.92 -1.34 33.36
N LEU A 122 57.15 -2.43 33.43
CA LEU A 122 57.64 -3.79 33.16
C LEU A 122 58.21 -3.92 31.75
N TYR A 123 57.51 -3.39 30.73
CA TYR A 123 58.01 -3.37 29.35
C TYR A 123 59.27 -2.49 29.19
N ARG A 124 59.33 -1.34 29.87
CA ARG A 124 60.51 -0.47 29.83
C ARG A 124 61.73 -1.14 30.46
N ASP A 125 61.54 -1.83 31.57
CA ASP A 125 62.62 -2.45 32.32
C ASP A 125 63.11 -3.74 31.65
N SER A 126 62.24 -4.49 30.97
CA SER A 126 62.65 -5.62 30.13
C SER A 126 63.49 -5.17 28.93
N LYS A 127 63.14 -4.04 28.30
CA LYS A 127 63.95 -3.45 27.21
C LYS A 127 65.32 -2.95 27.66
N LYS A 128 65.44 -2.45 28.89
CA LYS A 128 66.71 -1.97 29.47
C LYS A 128 67.66 -3.10 29.90
N ARG A 129 67.14 -4.27 30.29
CA ARG A 129 67.93 -5.38 30.83
C ARG A 129 68.57 -6.32 29.79
N GLY A 130 68.23 -6.18 28.51
CA GLY A 130 68.76 -7.05 27.45
C GLY A 130 68.20 -8.48 27.52
N LEU A 131 68.02 -9.10 26.36
CA LEU A 131 67.32 -10.38 26.14
C LEU A 131 68.10 -11.62 26.63
N GLY A 132 68.82 -11.54 27.75
CA GLY A 132 69.73 -12.60 28.19
C GLY A 132 69.97 -12.73 29.70
N SER A 133 69.36 -11.89 30.55
CA SER A 133 69.48 -12.06 32.00
C SER A 133 68.26 -12.79 32.55
N ASN A 134 68.47 -14.07 32.86
CA ASN A 134 67.49 -14.97 33.45
C ASN A 134 67.21 -14.52 34.90
N CYS A 135 66.13 -13.79 35.11
CA CYS A 135 65.58 -13.52 36.43
C CYS A 135 64.12 -13.93 36.37
N GLY A 136 63.76 -14.96 37.14
CA GLY A 136 62.39 -15.43 37.30
C GLY A 136 61.51 -14.28 37.77
N PHE A 137 60.85 -13.65 36.83
CA PHE A 137 59.77 -12.71 37.10
C PHE A 137 58.51 -13.40 36.62
N ASP A 138 57.81 -14.01 37.58
CA ASP A 138 56.47 -14.53 37.39
C ASP A 138 55.56 -13.35 37.08
N PHE A 139 55.42 -13.01 35.80
CA PHE A 139 54.21 -12.33 35.34
C PHE A 139 53.06 -13.17 35.89
N PRO A 140 52.02 -12.61 36.54
CA PRO A 140 50.92 -13.41 37.05
C PRO A 140 50.48 -14.30 35.90
N ALA A 141 50.70 -15.61 36.03
CA ALA A 141 50.64 -16.55 34.92
C ALA A 141 49.18 -16.83 34.58
N GLY A 142 48.46 -15.79 34.17
CA GLY A 142 47.23 -15.93 33.45
C GLY A 142 47.59 -16.50 32.10
N SER A 143 47.02 -17.64 31.76
CA SER A 143 47.17 -18.19 30.41
C SER A 143 46.72 -17.13 29.40
N PHE A 144 47.29 -17.09 28.19
CA PHE A 144 46.84 -16.21 27.09
C PHE A 144 45.30 -16.22 26.93
N LEU A 145 44.70 -17.40 27.12
CA LEU A 145 43.26 -17.63 27.08
C LEU A 145 42.49 -16.90 28.19
N GLU A 146 43.06 -16.77 29.38
CA GLU A 146 42.43 -16.08 30.51
C GLU A 146 42.31 -14.57 30.25
N PHE A 147 43.35 -13.96 29.68
CA PHE A 147 43.27 -12.56 29.26
C PHE A 147 42.26 -12.36 28.13
N GLN A 148 42.18 -13.28 27.17
CA GLN A 148 41.19 -13.22 26.09
C GLN A 148 39.75 -13.37 26.62
N VAL A 149 39.53 -14.25 27.61
CA VAL A 149 38.24 -14.38 28.29
C VAL A 149 37.89 -13.08 29.03
N GLN A 150 38.85 -12.49 29.75
CA GLN A 150 38.65 -11.22 30.45
C GLN A 150 38.33 -10.06 29.49
N GLU A 151 38.98 -10.04 28.31
CA GLU A 151 38.70 -9.08 27.25
C GLU A 151 37.26 -9.23 26.75
N ASN A 152 36.85 -10.46 26.40
CA ASN A 152 35.49 -10.76 25.93
C ASN A 152 34.42 -10.46 26.98
N GLN A 153 34.68 -10.76 28.26
CA GLN A 153 33.79 -10.39 29.37
C GLN A 153 33.64 -8.87 29.51
N SER A 154 34.71 -8.12 29.26
CA SER A 154 34.66 -6.65 29.29
C SER A 154 33.86 -6.10 28.12
N LYS A 155 34.04 -6.65 26.91
CA LYS A 155 33.23 -6.31 25.73
C LYS A 155 31.75 -6.66 25.93
N LEU A 156 31.44 -7.79 26.56
CA LEU A 156 30.06 -8.17 26.87
C LEU A 156 29.40 -7.16 27.83
N ARG A 157 30.13 -6.72 28.87
CA ARG A 157 29.66 -5.65 29.78
C ARG A 157 29.40 -4.32 29.05
N VAL A 158 30.24 -3.97 28.07
CA VAL A 158 30.03 -2.79 27.21
C VAL A 158 28.71 -2.92 26.44
N LEU A 159 28.53 -4.03 25.72
CA LEU A 159 27.32 -4.27 24.93
C LEU A 159 26.07 -4.28 25.79
N GLU A 160 26.12 -4.96 26.94
CA GLU A 160 25.01 -4.98 27.90
C GLU A 160 24.63 -3.58 28.39
N THR A 161 25.62 -2.74 28.70
CA THR A 161 25.38 -1.34 29.12
C THR A 161 24.71 -0.53 28.01
N ILE A 162 25.15 -0.70 26.75
CA ILE A 162 24.57 -0.01 25.59
C ILE A 162 23.14 -0.49 25.34
N VAL A 163 22.90 -1.81 25.38
CA VAL A 163 21.57 -2.41 25.17
C VAL A 163 20.60 -1.93 26.23
N ASN A 164 20.99 -1.95 27.51
CA ASN A 164 20.13 -1.47 28.60
C ASN A 164 19.80 0.01 28.45
N SER A 165 20.77 0.84 28.04
CA SER A 165 20.54 2.26 27.77
C SER A 165 19.55 2.48 26.62
N LEU A 166 19.75 1.80 25.48
CA LEU A 166 18.85 1.89 24.33
C LEU A 166 17.44 1.39 24.65
N GLN A 167 17.33 0.30 25.42
CA GLN A 167 16.03 -0.21 25.85
C GLN A 167 15.28 0.83 26.69
N SER A 168 15.95 1.46 27.67
CA SER A 168 15.32 2.49 28.49
C SER A 168 14.86 3.72 27.67
N GLN A 169 15.63 4.11 26.65
CA GLN A 169 15.24 5.20 25.75
C GLN A 169 14.05 4.83 24.88
N MET A 170 13.96 3.57 24.43
CA MET A 170 12.83 3.06 23.67
C MET A 170 11.55 3.06 24.51
N ASP A 171 11.64 2.60 25.76
CA ASP A 171 10.50 2.58 26.69
C ASP A 171 9.96 4.01 26.94
N VAL A 172 10.85 4.98 27.17
CA VAL A 172 10.46 6.41 27.32
C VAL A 172 9.79 6.95 26.06
N LYS A 173 10.30 6.60 24.87
CA LYS A 173 9.71 7.02 23.59
C LYS A 173 8.36 6.38 23.33
N ASP A 174 8.18 5.12 23.72
CA ASP A 174 6.91 4.41 23.63
C ASP A 174 5.86 5.01 24.57
N ASP A 175 6.25 5.40 25.79
CA ASP A 175 5.40 6.12 26.72
C ASP A 175 4.96 7.48 26.13
N GLU A 176 5.90 8.28 25.61
CA GLU A 176 5.61 9.54 24.90
C GLU A 176 4.64 9.34 23.73
N ALA A 177 4.86 8.30 22.92
CA ALA A 177 4.01 7.96 21.79
C ALA A 177 2.60 7.53 22.25
N SER A 178 2.51 6.77 23.34
CA SER A 178 1.23 6.36 23.92
C SER A 178 0.42 7.56 24.41
N ASP A 179 1.07 8.55 25.02
CA ASP A 179 0.46 9.78 25.49
C ASP A 179 0.02 10.69 24.34
N LEU A 180 0.83 10.80 23.28
CA LEU A 180 0.45 11.52 22.07
C LEU A 180 -0.73 10.88 21.36
N ARG A 181 -0.76 9.55 21.23
CA ARG A 181 -1.91 8.82 20.68
C ARG A 181 -3.18 9.07 21.50
N ARG A 182 -3.09 9.01 22.83
CA ARG A 182 -4.22 9.32 23.73
C ARG A 182 -4.72 10.76 23.57
N LYS A 183 -3.82 11.73 23.40
CA LYS A 183 -4.18 13.13 23.11
C LYS A 183 -4.87 13.27 21.76
N LEU A 184 -4.36 12.59 20.73
CA LEU A 184 -4.94 12.58 19.38
C LEU A 184 -6.35 11.98 19.39
N ASP A 185 -6.57 10.88 20.09
CA ASP A 185 -7.89 10.27 20.22
C ASP A 185 -8.87 11.17 20.97
N LYS A 186 -8.43 11.84 22.06
CA LYS A 186 -9.25 12.86 22.74
C LYS A 186 -9.65 14.00 21.81
N ILE A 187 -8.71 14.50 20.98
CA ILE A 187 -9.00 15.54 19.98
C ILE A 187 -9.97 15.01 18.91
N ARG A 188 -9.80 13.79 18.42
CA ARG A 188 -10.71 13.17 17.44
C ARG A 188 -12.13 13.03 17.98
N VAL A 189 -12.29 12.54 19.21
CA VAL A 189 -13.59 12.43 19.87
C VAL A 189 -14.21 13.82 20.05
N SER A 190 -13.45 14.78 20.57
CA SER A 190 -13.93 16.16 20.73
C SER A 190 -14.32 16.80 19.39
N ASN A 191 -13.55 16.56 18.33
CA ASN A 191 -13.86 17.06 16.99
C ASN A 191 -15.08 16.36 16.38
N GLY A 192 -15.28 15.07 16.69
CA GLY A 192 -16.49 14.33 16.36
C GLY A 192 -17.73 14.93 17.05
N ASP A 193 -17.64 15.20 18.36
CA ASP A 193 -18.70 15.86 19.13
C ASP A 193 -19.00 17.27 18.62
N LEU A 194 -17.96 18.05 18.28
CA LEU A 194 -18.11 19.37 17.67
C LEU A 194 -18.71 19.27 16.27
N SER A 195 -18.32 18.29 15.47
CA SER A 195 -18.89 18.03 14.15
C SER A 195 -20.37 17.64 14.25
N LEU A 196 -20.75 16.81 15.22
CA LEU A 196 -22.14 16.48 15.51
C LEU A 196 -22.91 17.72 15.97
N LYS A 197 -22.36 18.52 16.89
CA LYS A 197 -22.98 19.78 17.33
C LYS A 197 -23.10 20.79 16.19
N LEU A 198 -22.12 20.84 15.29
CA LEU A 198 -22.16 21.69 14.09
C LEU A 198 -23.17 21.15 13.07
N ALA A 199 -23.31 19.85 12.90
CA ALA A 199 -24.33 19.23 12.05
C ALA A 199 -25.75 19.44 12.60
N VAL A 200 -25.92 19.38 13.91
CA VAL A 200 -27.21 19.66 14.59
C VAL A 200 -27.53 21.17 14.56
N LYS A 201 -26.52 22.05 14.60
CA LYS A 201 -26.70 23.51 14.60
C LYS A 201 -26.77 24.10 13.18
N LYS A 202 -26.17 23.44 12.19
CA LYS A 202 -26.35 23.67 10.74
C LYS A 202 -27.35 22.64 10.22
N GLY A 203 -28.64 22.86 10.47
CA GLY A 203 -29.63 22.37 9.52
C GLY A 203 -29.23 22.84 8.11
N ASN A 204 -29.03 21.89 7.20
CA ASN A 204 -28.97 22.00 5.74
C ASN A 204 -27.75 22.58 4.99
N THR A 205 -26.88 23.45 5.50
CA THR A 205 -26.00 24.19 4.57
C THR A 205 -24.75 23.46 4.06
N GLY A 206 -24.26 22.40 4.75
CA GLY A 206 -23.07 21.65 4.33
C GLY A 206 -23.38 20.54 3.32
N PHE A 207 -24.53 19.88 3.51
CA PHE A 207 -24.99 18.77 2.67
C PHE A 207 -25.52 19.25 1.31
N GLU A 208 -26.08 20.45 1.23
CA GLU A 208 -26.56 21.05 -0.03
C GLU A 208 -25.42 21.25 -1.05
N VAL A 209 -24.20 21.57 -0.59
CA VAL A 209 -23.03 21.70 -1.46
C VAL A 209 -22.66 20.36 -2.12
N LEU A 210 -22.81 19.24 -1.40
CA LEU A 210 -22.54 17.90 -1.94
C LEU A 210 -23.65 17.44 -2.90
N LEU A 211 -24.90 17.85 -2.66
CA LEU A 211 -26.08 17.51 -3.45
C LEU A 211 -26.33 18.47 -4.62
N THR A 212 -25.27 18.84 -5.34
CA THR A 212 -25.40 19.65 -6.55
C THR A 212 -25.29 18.77 -7.80
N ILE A 213 -26.07 19.08 -8.85
CA ILE A 213 -25.99 18.37 -10.15
C ILE A 213 -24.56 18.33 -10.69
N ARG A 214 -23.80 19.42 -10.53
CA ARG A 214 -22.38 19.49 -10.93
C ARG A 214 -21.49 18.49 -10.21
N VAL A 215 -21.75 18.23 -8.91
CA VAL A 215 -21.00 17.23 -8.14
C VAL A 215 -21.34 15.84 -8.66
N PHE A 216 -22.61 15.57 -8.95
CA PHE A 216 -23.04 14.31 -9.56
C PHE A 216 -22.43 14.11 -10.94
N GLU A 217 -22.45 15.13 -11.82
CA GLU A 217 -21.82 15.08 -13.15
C GLU A 217 -20.31 14.86 -13.07
N ALA A 218 -19.62 15.51 -12.12
CA ALA A 218 -18.18 15.31 -11.91
C ALA A 218 -17.87 13.88 -11.45
N MET A 219 -18.60 13.37 -10.45
CA MET A 219 -18.44 12.00 -9.97
C MET A 219 -18.78 10.97 -11.04
N LEU A 220 -19.86 11.18 -11.82
CA LEU A 220 -20.19 10.35 -12.97
C LEU A 220 -19.04 10.36 -13.99
N GLY A 221 -18.50 11.54 -14.29
CA GLY A 221 -17.33 11.68 -15.17
C GLY A 221 -16.13 10.85 -14.68
N ASP A 222 -15.82 10.90 -13.39
CA ASP A 222 -14.72 10.14 -12.79
C ASP A 222 -14.99 8.62 -12.74
N SER A 223 -16.24 8.22 -12.51
CA SER A 223 -16.66 6.81 -12.63
C SER A 223 -16.46 6.29 -14.05
N ILE A 224 -16.87 7.07 -15.07
CA ILE A 224 -16.70 6.69 -16.47
C ILE A 224 -15.23 6.69 -16.89
N LYS A 225 -14.39 7.61 -16.37
CA LYS A 225 -12.92 7.53 -16.57
C LYS A 225 -12.35 6.24 -16.00
N SER A 226 -12.71 5.89 -14.76
CA SER A 226 -12.24 4.67 -14.09
C SER A 226 -12.69 3.40 -14.85
N LEU A 227 -13.94 3.40 -15.33
CA LEU A 227 -14.49 2.34 -16.17
C LEU A 227 -13.72 2.21 -17.49
N ARG A 228 -13.42 3.31 -18.18
CA ARG A 228 -12.62 3.30 -19.42
C ARG A 228 -11.21 2.74 -19.19
N CYS A 229 -10.56 3.10 -18.08
CA CYS A 229 -9.26 2.55 -17.71
C CYS A 229 -9.32 1.04 -17.50
N PHE A 230 -10.31 0.55 -16.77
CA PHE A 230 -10.51 -0.89 -16.55
C PHE A 230 -10.81 -1.62 -17.86
N VAL A 231 -11.71 -1.09 -18.71
CA VAL A 231 -12.05 -1.70 -20.01
C VAL A 231 -10.82 -1.77 -20.92
N LYS A 232 -9.97 -0.74 -20.92
CA LYS A 232 -8.70 -0.77 -21.65
C LYS A 232 -7.80 -1.93 -21.17
N LEU A 233 -7.63 -2.06 -19.86
CA LEU A 233 -6.86 -3.15 -19.26
C LEU A 233 -7.45 -4.53 -19.62
N LEU A 234 -8.78 -4.66 -19.57
CA LEU A 234 -9.47 -5.90 -19.94
C LEU A 234 -9.25 -6.24 -21.42
N ILE A 235 -9.38 -5.28 -22.33
CA ILE A 235 -9.11 -5.47 -23.76
C ILE A 235 -7.65 -5.90 -23.98
N ASP A 236 -6.69 -5.27 -23.32
CA ASP A 236 -5.27 -5.62 -23.43
C ASP A 236 -5.02 -7.07 -22.95
N LEU A 237 -5.68 -7.49 -21.87
CA LEU A 237 -5.62 -8.88 -21.38
C LEU A 237 -6.27 -9.87 -22.35
N MET A 238 -7.43 -9.54 -22.92
CA MET A 238 -8.10 -10.36 -23.94
C MET A 238 -7.23 -10.54 -25.20
N GLN A 239 -6.58 -9.46 -25.66
CA GLN A 239 -5.63 -9.54 -26.79
C GLN A 239 -4.46 -10.47 -26.48
N ARG A 240 -3.88 -10.39 -25.28
CA ARG A 240 -2.78 -11.28 -24.86
C ARG A 240 -3.22 -12.74 -24.73
N ALA A 241 -4.49 -12.97 -24.40
CA ALA A 241 -5.10 -14.29 -24.38
C ALA A 241 -5.48 -14.81 -25.79
N GLY A 242 -5.27 -14.02 -26.85
CA GLY A 242 -5.52 -14.42 -28.23
C GLY A 242 -6.98 -14.29 -28.68
N TRP A 243 -7.78 -13.45 -28.01
CA TRP A 243 -9.18 -13.23 -28.40
C TRP A 243 -9.28 -12.40 -29.67
N ASP A 244 -10.21 -12.78 -30.55
CA ASP A 244 -10.67 -11.91 -31.63
C ASP A 244 -11.63 -10.86 -31.06
N LEU A 245 -11.14 -9.62 -30.96
CA LEU A 245 -11.89 -8.50 -30.39
C LEU A 245 -13.11 -8.10 -31.23
N GLU A 246 -13.05 -8.24 -32.56
CA GLU A 246 -14.17 -7.90 -33.44
C GLU A 246 -15.28 -8.94 -33.32
N GLN A 247 -14.91 -10.23 -33.23
CA GLN A 247 -15.86 -11.31 -32.98
C GLN A 247 -16.49 -11.17 -31.58
N ALA A 248 -15.68 -10.88 -30.55
CA ALA A 248 -16.18 -10.69 -29.18
C ALA A 248 -17.12 -9.47 -29.08
N ALA A 249 -16.79 -8.35 -29.73
CA ALA A 249 -17.70 -7.19 -29.79
C ALA A 249 -19.01 -7.51 -30.53
N SER A 250 -18.94 -8.34 -31.58
CA SER A 250 -20.13 -8.81 -32.31
C SER A 250 -21.01 -9.76 -31.49
N SER A 251 -20.45 -10.46 -30.50
CA SER A 251 -21.21 -11.25 -29.53
C SER A 251 -22.00 -10.37 -28.54
N VAL A 252 -21.48 -9.19 -28.19
CA VAL A 252 -22.21 -8.23 -27.33
C VAL A 252 -23.35 -7.57 -28.13
N TYR A 253 -23.04 -7.10 -29.34
CA TYR A 253 -24.03 -6.49 -30.23
C TYR A 253 -23.92 -7.04 -31.65
N SER A 254 -24.89 -7.86 -32.03
CA SER A 254 -24.95 -8.46 -33.37
C SER A 254 -25.35 -7.46 -34.45
N GLY A 255 -24.75 -7.63 -35.63
CA GLY A 255 -25.14 -6.94 -36.88
C GLY A 255 -24.86 -5.43 -36.90
N LEU A 256 -23.87 -4.95 -36.15
CA LEU A 256 -23.48 -3.54 -36.18
C LEU A 256 -22.31 -3.30 -37.14
N ASP A 257 -22.47 -2.34 -38.05
CA ASP A 257 -21.39 -1.86 -38.89
C ASP A 257 -20.73 -0.64 -38.21
N TYR A 258 -19.52 -0.84 -37.70
CA TYR A 258 -18.77 0.20 -37.01
C TYR A 258 -18.17 1.19 -38.01
N SER A 259 -18.43 2.49 -37.84
CA SER A 259 -17.90 3.55 -38.71
C SER A 259 -16.38 3.58 -38.83
N LYS A 260 -15.64 3.05 -37.85
CA LYS A 260 -14.18 2.86 -37.90
C LYS A 260 -13.81 1.51 -37.27
N LYS A 261 -12.74 0.89 -37.79
CA LYS A 261 -12.20 -0.40 -37.30
C LYS A 261 -11.81 -0.42 -35.81
N GLY A 262 -11.67 0.73 -35.14
CA GLY A 262 -11.38 0.80 -33.70
C GLY A 262 -12.61 1.03 -32.81
N HIS A 263 -13.81 1.22 -33.37
CA HIS A 263 -15.00 1.58 -32.60
C HIS A 263 -15.64 0.40 -31.85
N PHE A 264 -15.23 -0.85 -32.13
CA PHE A 264 -15.66 -2.02 -31.37
C PHE A 264 -15.37 -1.85 -29.85
N ARG A 265 -14.39 -1.03 -29.46
CA ARG A 265 -14.08 -0.70 -28.06
C ARG A 265 -15.25 -0.10 -27.29
N TYR A 266 -16.16 0.61 -27.98
CA TYR A 266 -17.35 1.16 -27.35
C TYR A 266 -18.36 0.07 -26.97
N ALA A 267 -18.37 -1.07 -27.66
CA ALA A 267 -19.18 -2.23 -27.26
C ALA A 267 -18.67 -2.84 -25.95
N PHE A 268 -17.36 -2.96 -25.77
CA PHE A 268 -16.77 -3.39 -24.49
C PHE A 268 -17.04 -2.40 -23.36
N LEU A 269 -16.96 -1.09 -23.65
CA LEU A 269 -17.32 -0.05 -22.67
C LEU A 269 -18.80 -0.14 -22.27
N SER A 270 -19.69 -0.35 -23.25
CA SER A 270 -21.11 -0.57 -22.99
C SER A 270 -21.36 -1.83 -22.15
N TYR A 271 -20.70 -2.94 -22.49
CA TYR A 271 -20.78 -4.19 -21.72
C TYR A 271 -20.39 -3.97 -20.25
N ALA A 272 -19.31 -3.23 -20.01
CA ALA A 272 -18.89 -2.89 -18.66
C ALA A 272 -19.85 -1.94 -17.94
N CYS A 273 -20.38 -0.93 -18.63
CA CYS A 273 -21.46 -0.08 -18.10
C CYS A 273 -22.68 -0.92 -17.69
N LEU A 274 -23.14 -1.82 -18.56
CA LEU A 274 -24.28 -2.69 -18.31
C LEU A 274 -24.09 -3.54 -17.05
N GLY A 275 -22.93 -4.19 -16.91
CA GLY A 275 -22.62 -4.98 -15.71
C GLY A 275 -22.53 -4.13 -14.44
N MET A 276 -21.77 -3.03 -14.50
CA MET A 276 -21.52 -2.22 -13.30
C MET A 276 -22.75 -1.43 -12.83
N PHE A 277 -23.53 -0.85 -13.74
CA PHE A 277 -24.76 -0.10 -13.43
C PHE A 277 -26.01 -0.99 -13.31
N HIS A 278 -25.89 -2.31 -13.46
CA HIS A 278 -27.02 -3.22 -13.24
C HIS A 278 -27.62 -3.05 -11.83
N ASN A 279 -28.95 -2.97 -11.72
CA ASN A 279 -29.69 -2.68 -10.48
C ASN A 279 -29.36 -1.32 -9.80
N PHE A 280 -28.82 -0.33 -10.52
CA PHE A 280 -28.55 0.99 -9.94
C PHE A 280 -29.84 1.70 -9.45
N ASP A 281 -30.98 1.36 -10.04
CA ASP A 281 -32.34 1.77 -9.65
C ASP A 281 -32.83 1.14 -8.34
N LYS A 282 -32.09 0.18 -7.76
CA LYS A 282 -32.37 -0.40 -6.44
C LYS A 282 -31.45 0.19 -5.38
N ASN A 283 -31.98 0.36 -4.18
CA ASN A 283 -31.32 1.01 -3.05
C ASN A 283 -30.08 0.28 -2.50
N ASP A 284 -29.91 -0.98 -2.87
CA ASP A 284 -28.84 -1.87 -2.44
C ASP A 284 -28.16 -2.60 -3.62
N PHE A 285 -28.36 -2.16 -4.88
CA PHE A 285 -27.93 -2.89 -6.08
C PHE A 285 -28.50 -4.33 -6.23
N GLY A 286 -29.56 -4.68 -5.51
CA GLY A 286 -30.04 -6.06 -5.42
C GLY A 286 -29.20 -6.94 -4.49
N LEU A 287 -28.40 -6.33 -3.61
CA LEU A 287 -27.81 -6.84 -2.35
C LEU A 287 -28.56 -8.02 -1.72
N CYS A 288 -29.85 -7.81 -1.48
CA CYS A 288 -30.69 -8.70 -0.70
C CYS A 288 -31.55 -9.60 -1.61
N ASP A 289 -31.01 -10.75 -2.01
CA ASP A 289 -31.85 -11.83 -2.57
C ASP A 289 -32.49 -12.61 -1.39
N GLY A 290 -33.73 -12.29 -1.07
CA GLY A 290 -34.70 -13.29 -0.58
C GLY A 290 -34.59 -13.89 0.83
N GLU A 291 -33.68 -13.47 1.72
CA GLU A 291 -33.80 -13.82 3.14
C GLU A 291 -34.58 -12.75 3.92
N ILE A 292 -35.92 -12.84 3.83
CA ILE A 292 -36.80 -12.25 4.83
C ILE A 292 -36.58 -13.04 6.13
N ILE A 293 -35.57 -12.67 6.92
CA ILE A 293 -35.56 -12.97 8.34
C ILE A 293 -36.21 -11.78 9.04
N PHE A 294 -37.53 -11.85 9.21
CA PHE A 294 -38.26 -11.04 10.18
C PHE A 294 -37.86 -11.51 11.59
N ASN A 295 -36.64 -11.16 12.04
CA ASN A 295 -36.32 -11.18 13.46
C ASN A 295 -36.30 -9.74 13.96
N GLY A 296 -37.39 -9.38 14.63
CA GLY A 296 -37.57 -8.10 15.26
C GLY A 296 -36.42 -7.77 16.22
N LYS A 297 -36.03 -6.50 16.19
CA LYS A 297 -34.99 -5.82 16.99
C LYS A 297 -33.57 -5.85 16.39
N ASN A 298 -33.32 -5.00 15.41
CA ASN A 298 -32.61 -3.72 15.64
C ASN A 298 -32.41 -2.97 14.30
N GLY A 299 -32.91 -1.73 14.25
CA GLY A 299 -32.54 -0.75 13.23
C GLY A 299 -33.18 -0.97 11.87
N THR A 300 -34.43 -0.54 11.72
CA THR A 300 -34.88 0.03 10.46
C THR A 300 -33.76 0.93 9.93
N ILE A 301 -33.24 0.65 8.73
CA ILE A 301 -32.52 1.67 7.98
C ILE A 301 -33.56 2.74 7.73
N ASP A 302 -33.62 3.72 8.63
CA ASP A 302 -34.43 4.90 8.45
C ASP A 302 -34.09 5.40 7.05
N SER A 303 -35.13 5.48 6.23
CA SER A 303 -35.11 6.01 4.88
C SER A 303 -34.88 7.53 4.92
N GLU A 304 -33.91 7.97 5.72
CA GLU A 304 -33.45 9.34 5.77
C GLU A 304 -32.38 9.53 4.69
N PRO A 305 -32.50 10.56 3.83
CA PRO A 305 -31.46 10.95 2.87
C PRO A 305 -30.05 11.08 3.49
N ASN A 306 -30.01 11.35 4.80
CA ASN A 306 -28.81 11.46 5.61
C ASN A 306 -27.99 10.16 5.70
N GLY A 307 -28.63 8.99 5.59
CA GLY A 307 -27.97 7.68 5.71
C GLY A 307 -27.02 7.39 4.55
N TYR A 308 -27.46 7.62 3.31
CA TYR A 308 -26.63 7.42 2.11
C TYR A 308 -25.48 8.41 2.03
N LEU A 309 -25.72 9.67 2.43
CA LEU A 309 -24.71 10.72 2.44
C LEU A 309 -23.62 10.45 3.48
N ARG A 310 -24.00 9.93 4.64
CA ARG A 310 -23.05 9.45 5.66
C ARG A 310 -22.22 8.29 5.13
N GLN A 311 -22.83 7.29 4.51
CA GLN A 311 -22.11 6.16 3.91
C GLN A 311 -21.13 6.62 2.81
N LEU A 312 -21.51 7.62 2.01
CA LEU A 312 -20.63 8.23 1.02
C LEU A 312 -19.41 8.87 1.69
N ILE A 313 -19.61 9.71 2.71
CA ILE A 313 -18.50 10.39 3.40
C ILE A 313 -17.56 9.39 4.06
N GLU A 314 -18.11 8.35 4.72
CA GLU A 314 -17.32 7.29 5.33
C GLU A 314 -16.49 6.52 4.29
N HIS A 315 -17.06 6.23 3.12
CA HIS A 315 -16.36 5.51 2.04
C HIS A 315 -15.35 6.39 1.29
N VAL A 316 -15.53 7.72 1.23
CA VAL A 316 -14.52 8.64 0.67
C VAL A 316 -13.32 8.80 1.59
N ALA A 317 -13.50 8.66 2.92
CA ALA A 317 -12.44 8.88 3.91
C ALA A 317 -11.39 7.76 3.97
N ILE A 318 -11.66 6.59 3.39
CA ILE A 318 -10.81 5.39 3.50
C ILE A 318 -10.53 4.85 2.09
N SER A 319 -9.28 4.44 1.83
CA SER A 319 -8.92 3.79 0.56
C SER A 319 -9.79 2.55 0.32
N PRO A 320 -10.35 2.34 -0.90
CA PRO A 320 -11.18 1.18 -1.21
C PRO A 320 -10.48 -0.17 -0.93
N MET A 321 -9.17 -0.20 -1.11
CA MET A 321 -8.34 -1.38 -0.83
C MET A 321 -8.26 -1.66 0.67
N GLU A 322 -8.17 -0.61 1.50
CA GLU A 322 -8.19 -0.74 2.96
C GLU A 322 -9.57 -1.15 3.49
N ILE A 323 -10.66 -0.71 2.84
CA ILE A 323 -12.02 -1.12 3.21
C ILE A 323 -12.15 -2.64 3.05
N LEU A 324 -11.67 -3.18 1.93
CA LEU A 324 -11.71 -4.61 1.64
C LEU A 324 -10.76 -5.42 2.54
N SER A 325 -9.60 -4.88 2.91
CA SER A 325 -8.65 -5.57 3.79
C SER A 325 -9.11 -5.60 5.25
N LYS A 326 -9.70 -4.50 5.75
CA LYS A 326 -10.18 -4.40 7.14
C LYS A 326 -11.48 -5.18 7.34
N ASN A 327 -12.39 -5.17 6.36
CA ASN A 327 -13.73 -5.76 6.47
C ASN A 327 -14.11 -6.57 5.22
N PRO A 328 -13.68 -7.85 5.12
CA PRO A 328 -13.89 -8.68 3.93
C PRO A 328 -15.37 -8.99 3.62
N LYS A 329 -16.27 -8.82 4.59
CA LYS A 329 -17.71 -9.13 4.47
C LYS A 329 -18.61 -7.90 4.43
N CYS A 330 -18.06 -6.70 4.24
CA CYS A 330 -18.84 -5.47 4.12
C CYS A 330 -19.74 -5.46 2.86
N GLU A 331 -20.74 -4.58 2.83
CA GLU A 331 -21.64 -4.43 1.67
C GLU A 331 -20.88 -4.14 0.38
N PHE A 332 -19.84 -3.28 0.45
CA PHE A 332 -19.00 -2.96 -0.69
C PHE A 332 -18.23 -4.18 -1.20
N SER A 333 -17.77 -5.07 -0.31
CA SER A 333 -17.11 -6.32 -0.71
C SER A 333 -18.07 -7.23 -1.48
N ARG A 334 -19.30 -7.42 -0.97
CA ARG A 334 -20.34 -8.20 -1.67
C ARG A 334 -20.71 -7.58 -3.02
N PHE A 335 -20.76 -6.25 -3.09
CA PHE A 335 -20.94 -5.53 -4.34
C PHE A 335 -19.82 -5.83 -5.33
N CYS A 336 -18.56 -5.71 -4.92
CA CYS A 336 -17.42 -6.02 -5.76
C CYS A 336 -17.47 -7.47 -6.28
N GLU A 337 -17.78 -8.45 -5.42
CA GLU A 337 -17.87 -9.86 -5.80
C GLU A 337 -18.97 -10.12 -6.83
N ARG A 338 -20.20 -9.65 -6.58
CA ARG A 338 -21.30 -9.82 -7.54
C ARG A 338 -21.06 -9.10 -8.85
N LYS A 339 -20.50 -7.90 -8.81
CA LYS A 339 -20.18 -7.14 -10.03
C LYS A 339 -19.06 -7.80 -10.83
N TYR A 340 -18.10 -8.40 -10.15
CA TYR A 340 -17.07 -9.19 -10.81
C TYR A 340 -17.67 -10.39 -11.53
N GLU A 341 -18.50 -11.18 -10.86
CA GLU A 341 -19.17 -12.36 -11.45
C GLU A 341 -20.08 -12.00 -12.64
N GLN A 342 -20.75 -10.84 -12.59
CA GLN A 342 -21.58 -10.35 -13.70
C GLN A 342 -20.73 -9.88 -14.90
N LEU A 343 -19.57 -9.30 -14.63
CA LEU A 343 -18.72 -8.67 -15.64
C LEU A 343 -17.70 -9.64 -16.26
N ILE A 344 -17.24 -10.62 -15.50
CA ILE A 344 -16.20 -11.56 -15.91
C ILE A 344 -16.76 -12.98 -15.85
N HIS A 345 -17.20 -13.50 -17.00
CA HIS A 345 -17.69 -14.88 -17.09
C HIS A 345 -16.54 -15.89 -16.83
N PRO A 346 -16.78 -17.05 -16.19
CA PRO A 346 -15.73 -18.04 -15.91
C PRO A 346 -14.93 -18.52 -17.13
N THR A 347 -15.55 -18.55 -18.31
CA THR A 347 -14.84 -18.85 -19.58
C THR A 347 -13.88 -17.73 -20.00
N MET A 348 -14.24 -16.47 -19.72
CA MET A 348 -13.37 -15.33 -19.96
C MET A 348 -12.23 -15.29 -18.94
N GLU A 349 -12.55 -15.54 -17.67
CA GLU A 349 -11.58 -15.64 -16.58
C GLU A 349 -10.53 -16.71 -16.87
N SER A 350 -10.97 -17.95 -17.11
CA SER A 350 -10.06 -19.04 -17.45
C SER A 350 -9.20 -18.72 -18.68
N SER A 351 -9.75 -18.13 -19.73
CA SER A 351 -8.95 -17.81 -20.93
C SER A 351 -7.90 -16.71 -20.68
N ILE A 352 -8.25 -15.68 -19.92
CA ILE A 352 -7.37 -14.54 -19.61
C ILE A 352 -6.27 -14.94 -18.62
N PHE A 353 -6.62 -15.73 -17.59
CA PHE A 353 -5.71 -16.01 -16.48
C PHE A 353 -4.96 -17.35 -16.60
N SER A 354 -5.52 -18.40 -17.23
CA SER A 354 -4.83 -19.71 -17.35
C SER A 354 -3.54 -19.68 -18.18
N ASN A 355 -3.41 -18.73 -19.10
CA ASN A 355 -2.19 -18.57 -19.90
C ASN A 355 -1.10 -17.75 -19.20
N LEU A 356 -1.43 -17.07 -18.09
CA LEU A 356 -0.47 -16.32 -17.27
C LEU A 356 0.27 -17.24 -16.27
N ASP A 357 -0.31 -18.39 -15.94
CA ASP A 357 0.22 -19.40 -15.01
C ASP A 357 1.58 -20.00 -15.41
N LYS A 358 1.98 -19.89 -16.68
CA LYS A 358 3.28 -20.42 -17.15
C LYS A 358 4.48 -19.61 -16.66
N LYS A 359 4.30 -18.39 -16.13
CA LYS A 359 5.39 -17.51 -15.66
C LYS A 359 5.37 -17.19 -14.18
N GLU A 360 4.28 -17.40 -13.46
CA GLU A 360 4.16 -17.07 -12.03
C GLU A 360 3.26 -18.09 -11.34
N LYS A 361 3.84 -18.99 -10.53
CA LYS A 361 3.19 -20.16 -9.93
C LYS A 361 2.18 -19.84 -8.79
N VAL A 362 1.51 -18.69 -8.78
CA VAL A 362 0.64 -18.25 -7.65
C VAL A 362 -0.64 -17.49 -8.09
N LEU A 363 -1.12 -17.66 -9.33
CA LEU A 363 -2.27 -16.90 -9.87
C LEU A 363 -3.59 -17.68 -9.81
N ASP A 364 -3.95 -18.25 -8.65
CA ASP A 364 -5.24 -18.96 -8.49
C ASP A 364 -6.47 -18.02 -8.36
N SER A 365 -6.30 -16.69 -8.43
CA SER A 365 -7.43 -15.75 -8.37
C SER A 365 -7.18 -14.45 -9.11
N TRP A 366 -8.24 -13.81 -9.63
CA TRP A 366 -8.18 -12.45 -10.18
C TRP A 366 -7.71 -11.39 -9.16
N LYS A 367 -7.83 -11.70 -7.87
CA LYS A 367 -7.31 -10.88 -6.75
C LYS A 367 -5.78 -10.96 -6.64
N SER A 368 -5.16 -11.97 -7.26
CA SER A 368 -3.71 -12.19 -7.27
C SER A 368 -2.99 -11.34 -8.32
N LEU A 369 -3.70 -10.87 -9.37
CA LEU A 369 -3.13 -9.92 -10.35
C LEU A 369 -3.36 -8.49 -9.86
N THR A 370 -2.41 -7.97 -9.06
CA THR A 370 -2.54 -6.69 -8.33
C THR A 370 -3.06 -5.54 -9.20
N VAL A 371 -2.54 -5.38 -10.43
CA VAL A 371 -2.96 -4.30 -11.34
C VAL A 371 -4.41 -4.42 -11.77
N PHE A 372 -4.87 -5.64 -12.07
CA PHE A 372 -6.25 -5.88 -12.49
C PHE A 372 -7.21 -5.72 -11.31
N TYR A 373 -6.88 -6.32 -10.18
CA TYR A 373 -7.66 -6.21 -8.95
C TYR A 373 -7.82 -4.74 -8.51
N GLU A 374 -6.71 -3.98 -8.47
CA GLU A 374 -6.73 -2.58 -8.07
C GLU A 374 -7.53 -1.70 -9.06
N SER A 375 -7.37 -1.96 -10.37
CA SER A 375 -8.16 -1.25 -11.39
C SER A 375 -9.65 -1.54 -11.26
N PHE A 376 -10.03 -2.80 -11.00
CA PHE A 376 -11.41 -3.19 -10.79
C PHE A 376 -11.99 -2.54 -9.53
N VAL A 377 -11.30 -2.65 -8.39
CA VAL A 377 -11.76 -2.10 -7.11
C VAL A 377 -11.92 -0.58 -7.18
N ARG A 378 -11.01 0.13 -7.85
CA ARG A 378 -11.13 1.58 -8.07
C ARG A 378 -12.38 1.93 -8.88
N MET A 379 -12.63 1.22 -9.97
CA MET A 379 -13.84 1.38 -10.78
C MET A 379 -15.11 1.07 -9.96
N ALA A 380 -15.14 -0.07 -9.26
CA ALA A 380 -16.25 -0.47 -8.42
C ALA A 380 -16.54 0.57 -7.33
N SER A 381 -15.51 1.07 -6.66
CA SER A 381 -15.63 2.13 -5.66
C SER A 381 -16.22 3.41 -6.23
N SER A 382 -15.75 3.85 -7.40
CA SER A 382 -16.28 5.06 -8.05
C SER A 382 -17.78 4.97 -8.36
N ILE A 383 -18.26 3.79 -8.76
CA ILE A 383 -19.68 3.54 -9.09
C ILE A 383 -20.51 3.36 -7.82
N TRP A 384 -19.96 2.70 -6.80
CA TRP A 384 -20.56 2.60 -5.48
C TRP A 384 -20.80 3.99 -4.86
N LEU A 385 -19.79 4.86 -4.88
CA LEU A 385 -19.90 6.24 -4.39
C LEU A 385 -20.92 7.05 -5.18
N LEU A 386 -20.94 6.91 -6.51
CA LEU A 386 -21.94 7.56 -7.36
C LEU A 386 -23.38 7.14 -7.01
N HIS A 387 -23.58 5.87 -6.67
CA HIS A 387 -24.89 5.36 -6.23
C HIS A 387 -25.30 5.90 -4.86
N LYS A 388 -24.39 5.90 -3.88
CA LYS A 388 -24.67 6.53 -2.59
C LYS A 388 -25.00 8.02 -2.75
N LEU A 389 -24.33 8.71 -3.67
CA LEU A 389 -24.70 10.08 -4.03
C LEU A 389 -26.11 10.14 -4.65
N ALA A 390 -26.41 9.32 -5.65
CA ALA A 390 -27.72 9.26 -6.31
C ALA A 390 -28.90 9.16 -5.31
N TYR A 391 -28.77 8.32 -4.28
CA TYR A 391 -29.79 8.09 -3.26
C TYR A 391 -29.84 9.11 -2.13
N SER A 392 -28.87 10.02 -2.07
CA SER A 392 -28.90 11.16 -1.14
C SER A 392 -29.66 12.38 -1.68
N PHE A 393 -29.95 12.40 -2.99
CA PHE A 393 -30.88 13.38 -3.56
C PHE A 393 -32.33 13.06 -3.16
N ASN A 394 -33.17 14.10 -3.07
CA ASN A 394 -34.60 13.98 -2.86
C ASN A 394 -35.37 14.78 -3.92
N PRO A 395 -36.03 14.14 -4.90
CA PRO A 395 -36.09 12.68 -5.14
C PRO A 395 -34.74 12.10 -5.59
N ALA A 396 -34.55 10.79 -5.40
CA ALA A 396 -33.34 10.09 -5.81
C ALA A 396 -33.10 10.21 -7.33
N VAL A 397 -31.84 10.14 -7.75
CA VAL A 397 -31.47 10.21 -9.16
C VAL A 397 -31.92 8.95 -9.89
N GLU A 398 -32.66 9.13 -10.99
CA GLU A 398 -33.14 8.04 -11.84
C GLU A 398 -32.11 7.75 -12.94
N ILE A 399 -31.80 6.47 -13.16
CA ILE A 399 -30.98 6.00 -14.29
C ILE A 399 -31.89 5.62 -15.48
N PHE A 400 -31.46 5.92 -16.70
CA PHE A 400 -32.16 5.46 -17.91
C PHE A 400 -31.18 5.01 -19.00
N GLN A 401 -31.65 4.12 -19.87
CA GLN A 401 -30.89 3.62 -21.02
C GLN A 401 -31.73 3.75 -22.29
N VAL A 402 -31.08 4.04 -23.41
CA VAL A 402 -31.74 4.16 -24.72
C VAL A 402 -31.70 2.83 -25.46
N GLU A 403 -32.85 2.43 -26.01
CA GLU A 403 -32.98 1.21 -26.79
C GLU A 403 -32.29 1.30 -28.16
N LYS A 404 -31.82 0.14 -28.64
CA LYS A 404 -31.24 0.01 -29.99
C LYS A 404 -32.30 0.32 -31.05
N GLY A 405 -31.92 1.11 -32.05
CA GLY A 405 -32.74 1.45 -33.22
C GLY A 405 -33.57 2.73 -33.07
N VAL A 406 -33.61 3.35 -31.89
CA VAL A 406 -34.34 4.61 -31.64
C VAL A 406 -33.69 5.77 -32.39
N GLU A 407 -34.51 6.72 -32.86
CA GLU A 407 -34.00 7.95 -33.49
C GLU A 407 -33.23 8.82 -32.48
N PHE A 408 -32.08 9.34 -32.90
CA PHE A 408 -31.25 10.18 -32.04
C PHE A 408 -31.97 11.48 -31.64
N SER A 409 -31.97 11.78 -30.34
CA SER A 409 -32.51 13.01 -29.78
C SER A 409 -31.46 13.75 -28.96
N MET A 410 -31.06 14.94 -29.43
CA MET A 410 -30.08 15.82 -28.75
C MET A 410 -30.54 16.30 -27.37
N VAL A 411 -31.79 16.05 -26.96
CA VAL A 411 -32.30 16.43 -25.63
C VAL A 411 -31.83 15.44 -24.57
N TYR A 412 -31.90 14.14 -24.87
CA TYR A 412 -31.61 13.06 -23.90
C TYR A 412 -30.34 12.28 -24.23
N MET A 413 -29.72 12.52 -25.39
CA MET A 413 -28.63 11.71 -25.93
C MET A 413 -27.45 12.58 -26.38
N GLU A 414 -26.24 12.12 -26.08
CA GLU A 414 -24.97 12.67 -26.57
C GLU A 414 -24.32 11.64 -27.50
N ASP A 415 -23.88 12.04 -28.69
CA ASP A 415 -23.04 11.16 -29.53
C ASP A 415 -21.68 10.99 -28.87
N ILE A 416 -21.29 9.74 -28.59
CA ILE A 416 -19.99 9.41 -27.99
C ILE A 416 -18.81 9.92 -28.83
N LEU A 417 -19.00 10.08 -30.14
CA LEU A 417 -17.99 10.62 -31.05
C LEU A 417 -17.97 12.15 -31.11
N ARG A 418 -18.90 12.82 -30.43
CA ARG A 418 -19.06 14.29 -30.37
C ARG A 418 -18.99 14.96 -31.75
N LYS A 419 -19.49 14.30 -32.79
CA LYS A 419 -19.55 14.88 -34.14
C LYS A 419 -20.56 16.03 -34.15
N CYS A 420 -20.08 17.23 -33.89
CA CYS A 420 -20.83 18.48 -33.99
C CYS A 420 -21.11 18.80 -35.47
N GLY A 421 -22.07 18.11 -36.09
CA GLY A 421 -22.43 18.37 -37.49
C GLY A 421 -23.05 17.18 -38.19
N LEU A 422 -24.18 16.68 -37.69
CA LEU A 422 -24.99 15.74 -38.45
C LEU A 422 -25.63 16.47 -39.65
N PRO A 423 -25.55 15.94 -40.89
CA PRO A 423 -26.25 16.51 -42.03
C PRO A 423 -27.76 16.59 -41.75
N ARG A 424 -28.41 17.74 -42.03
CA ARG A 424 -29.85 17.99 -41.77
C ARG A 424 -30.83 16.97 -42.37
N ASN A 425 -30.36 16.05 -43.21
CA ASN A 425 -31.18 15.13 -44.00
C ASN A 425 -31.04 13.65 -43.61
N SER A 426 -30.24 13.29 -42.60
CA SER A 426 -30.20 11.94 -42.03
C SER A 426 -30.67 11.96 -40.59
N ARG A 427 -31.59 11.07 -40.23
CA ARG A 427 -31.95 10.78 -38.84
C ARG A 427 -31.10 9.59 -38.37
N PRO A 428 -29.92 9.82 -37.76
CA PRO A 428 -29.10 8.72 -37.29
C PRO A 428 -29.88 7.94 -36.22
N ARG A 429 -29.72 6.62 -36.25
CA ARG A 429 -30.33 5.74 -35.26
C ARG A 429 -29.29 5.31 -34.24
N VAL A 430 -29.74 5.09 -33.01
CA VAL A 430 -28.90 4.57 -31.94
C VAL A 430 -28.56 3.12 -32.24
N GLY A 431 -27.26 2.80 -32.35
CA GLY A 431 -26.79 1.42 -32.43
C GLY A 431 -26.89 0.74 -31.07
N PHE A 432 -26.39 1.41 -30.03
CA PHE A 432 -26.48 0.99 -28.64
C PHE A 432 -26.12 2.16 -27.70
N THR A 433 -26.58 2.08 -26.45
CA THR A 433 -26.15 2.99 -25.39
C THR A 433 -24.76 2.58 -24.91
N VAL A 434 -23.80 3.51 -24.88
CA VAL A 434 -22.45 3.30 -24.35
C VAL A 434 -22.40 3.61 -22.86
N VAL A 435 -23.00 4.72 -22.43
CA VAL A 435 -23.08 5.16 -21.03
C VAL A 435 -24.54 5.50 -20.71
N PRO A 436 -25.11 5.00 -19.61
CA PRO A 436 -26.48 5.34 -19.22
C PRO A 436 -26.64 6.85 -18.97
N GLY A 437 -27.87 7.34 -19.17
CA GLY A 437 -28.25 8.70 -18.80
C GLY A 437 -28.82 8.74 -17.39
N PHE A 438 -28.91 9.95 -16.83
CA PHE A 438 -29.43 10.16 -15.49
C PHE A 438 -30.40 11.34 -15.45
N LYS A 439 -31.42 11.25 -14.59
CA LYS A 439 -32.39 12.32 -14.36
C LYS A 439 -32.34 12.73 -12.91
N VAL A 440 -31.90 13.97 -12.68
CA VAL A 440 -31.80 14.60 -11.36
C VAL A 440 -32.93 15.62 -11.25
N GLY A 441 -34.05 15.21 -10.66
CA GLY A 441 -35.26 16.03 -10.60
C GLY A 441 -35.81 16.36 -12.00
N ARG A 442 -35.61 17.60 -12.45
CA ARG A 442 -36.03 18.08 -13.79
C ARG A 442 -34.89 18.17 -14.80
N THR A 443 -33.65 18.01 -14.35
CA THR A 443 -32.47 18.09 -15.20
C THR A 443 -32.10 16.71 -15.71
N VAL A 444 -31.76 16.62 -16.99
CA VAL A 444 -31.33 15.39 -17.65
C VAL A 444 -29.84 15.48 -17.94
N ILE A 445 -29.10 14.49 -17.46
CA ILE A 445 -27.75 14.19 -17.89
C ILE A 445 -27.85 13.18 -19.02
N GLN A 446 -27.35 13.56 -20.19
CA GLN A 446 -27.56 12.83 -21.44
C GLN A 446 -26.88 11.46 -21.41
N SER A 447 -27.55 10.48 -22.01
CA SER A 447 -26.97 9.16 -22.24
C SER A 447 -25.99 9.22 -23.42
N GLN A 448 -24.79 8.69 -23.27
CA GLN A 448 -23.83 8.62 -24.38
C GLN A 448 -24.17 7.42 -25.24
N VAL A 449 -24.47 7.66 -26.52
CA VAL A 449 -24.91 6.65 -27.47
C VAL A 449 -23.93 6.53 -28.63
N TYR A 450 -23.81 5.33 -29.18
CA TYR A 450 -23.11 5.09 -30.44
C TYR A 450 -24.11 5.11 -31.59
N LEU A 451 -23.89 5.99 -32.58
CA LEU A 451 -24.79 6.16 -33.70
C LEU A 451 -24.40 5.29 -34.90
N VAL A 452 -25.42 4.78 -35.59
CA VAL A 452 -25.28 4.06 -36.87
C VAL A 452 -26.04 4.79 -37.97
N ASP A 453 -25.44 4.87 -39.15
CA ASP A 453 -26.07 5.48 -40.32
C ASP A 453 -27.13 4.54 -40.90
N SER A 454 -28.31 5.08 -41.20
CA SER A 454 -29.48 4.33 -41.67
C SER A 454 -29.35 3.77 -43.10
N LYS A 455 -28.15 3.68 -43.69
CA LYS A 455 -27.98 3.33 -45.11
C LYS A 455 -28.16 1.85 -45.46
N HIS A 456 -28.30 0.95 -44.47
CA HIS A 456 -28.35 -0.50 -44.73
C HIS A 456 -29.37 -1.29 -43.88
N ALA A 457 -30.40 -0.65 -43.34
CA ALA A 457 -31.41 -1.36 -42.55
C ALA A 457 -32.40 -2.22 -43.36
N ASP A 458 -32.36 -2.17 -44.70
CA ASP A 458 -33.10 -3.10 -45.57
C ASP A 458 -32.11 -3.88 -46.44
N LYS A 459 -31.73 -5.08 -45.98
CA LYS A 459 -31.38 -6.22 -46.84
C LYS A 459 -31.45 -7.54 -46.08
#